data_AF-A0A520IAS0-F1
#
_entry.id   AF-A0A520IAS0-F1
#
_cell.length_a   1.000
_cell.length_b   1.000
_cell.length_c   1.000
_cell.angle_alpha   90.00
_cell.angle_beta   90.00
_cell.angle_gamma   90.00
#
_symmetry.space_group_name_H-M   'P 1'
#
loop_
_entity.id
_entity.type
_entity.pdbx_description
1 polymer ?
#
loop_
_entity_poly.entity_id
_entity_poly.type
_entity_poly.pdbx_seq_one_letter_code
_entity_poly.pdbx_strand_id
1 'polypeptide(L)'
;NYIISENIDKVPDMDGATKAYVKAEMAGLTAYRYMGMFIRYGGVPIVNKTFISSDDLAVPRATLQATLDNIIQLSDAAYAGLPDSWPEKSVGRLTKGAALAIKARALQYAARPLFNSASPYLSLGANNNMICFGNVSQQRWTDAVTANEAVIAWGKSHATDIINSGGGANDPNPNALDDYGTATSTPNNKEVLLAYKVDNNANNVKMFKFYIPVRGSSGRGGNDINNERYLTDNAGMITNFLRIYYKADGTDQDWPKVGDPARPYTDYNTRMQQMEPRFKADNYAHGIDAWNNPGNSVWSYDNINSGVNISGSGKGDAQSTKFYYKAGTRSWFEWPLFRMSEFYLNLAEAYNELGNTAKALQNLNIVHNRAGLPSITETEQSRLRLLIQREWSIEFYKENRRYFDVKHWKRSDIASGVIGGQYEEFRFTFAPGKSNPAITSDILSYTNNNTLSPYWNAKMYLEPIPLSEINKRILVQNPGY
;
A
#
# COMPACT_ATOMS: atom_id res chain seq x y z
N ASN A 1 21.04 -4.05 -14.18
CA ASN A 1 20.16 -4.10 -15.36
C ASN A 1 20.94 -3.80 -16.63
N TYR A 2 21.69 -2.69 -16.71
CA TYR A 2 22.51 -2.36 -17.89
C TYR A 2 23.55 -3.42 -18.28
N ILE A 3 24.24 -4.01 -17.30
CA ILE A 3 25.18 -5.13 -17.54
C ILE A 3 24.53 -6.25 -18.37
N ILE A 4 23.28 -6.61 -18.07
CA ILE A 4 22.57 -7.67 -18.80
C ILE A 4 22.17 -7.16 -20.18
N SER A 5 21.50 -6.01 -20.27
CA SER A 5 20.98 -5.51 -21.55
C SER A 5 22.07 -5.19 -22.58
N GLU A 6 23.25 -4.76 -22.14
CA GLU A 6 24.42 -4.46 -22.99
C GLU A 6 25.16 -5.72 -23.47
N ASN A 7 24.98 -6.85 -22.78
CA ASN A 7 25.75 -8.08 -23.07
C ASN A 7 24.89 -9.23 -23.57
N ILE A 8 23.55 -9.17 -23.48
CA ILE A 8 22.65 -10.27 -23.83
C ILE A 8 22.76 -10.70 -25.31
N ASP A 9 23.12 -9.79 -26.21
CA ASP A 9 23.28 -10.12 -27.63
C ASP A 9 24.48 -11.05 -27.89
N LYS A 10 25.45 -11.08 -26.96
CA LYS A 10 26.65 -11.92 -27.04
C LYS A 10 26.38 -13.39 -26.72
N VAL A 11 25.18 -13.73 -26.22
CA VAL A 11 24.81 -15.12 -25.93
C VAL A 11 24.56 -15.87 -27.25
N PRO A 12 25.35 -16.90 -27.60
CA PRO A 12 25.28 -17.52 -28.93
C PRO A 12 23.99 -18.30 -29.16
N ASP A 13 23.49 -19.02 -28.16
CA ASP A 13 22.42 -20.02 -28.31
C ASP A 13 21.03 -19.54 -27.84
N MET A 14 20.83 -18.22 -27.74
CA MET A 14 19.53 -17.63 -27.36
C MET A 14 18.87 -16.96 -28.56
N ASP A 15 17.60 -17.27 -28.80
CA ASP A 15 16.84 -16.71 -29.91
C ASP A 15 16.61 -15.19 -29.74
N GLY A 16 16.41 -14.50 -30.86
CA GLY A 16 16.26 -13.04 -30.90
C GLY A 16 15.06 -12.52 -30.10
N ALA A 17 13.95 -13.27 -30.05
CA ALA A 17 12.77 -12.86 -29.30
C ALA A 17 13.03 -12.94 -27.80
N THR A 18 13.65 -14.02 -27.32
CA THR A 18 14.06 -14.14 -25.91
C THR A 18 15.06 -13.05 -25.51
N LYS A 19 16.05 -12.74 -26.36
CA LYS A 19 16.96 -11.60 -26.12
C LYS A 19 16.21 -10.27 -26.00
N ALA A 20 15.23 -10.03 -26.88
CA ALA A 20 14.39 -8.83 -26.84
C ALA A 20 13.55 -8.75 -25.57
N TYR A 21 12.94 -9.86 -25.14
CA TYR A 21 12.20 -9.93 -23.88
C TYR A 21 13.08 -9.59 -22.67
N VAL A 22 14.29 -10.16 -22.61
CA VAL A 22 15.24 -9.87 -21.51
C VAL A 22 15.59 -8.39 -21.46
N LYS A 23 15.86 -7.75 -22.61
CA LYS A 23 16.10 -6.29 -22.66
C LYS A 23 14.91 -5.49 -22.17
N ALA A 24 13.70 -5.86 -22.59
CA ALA A 24 12.47 -5.19 -22.18
C ALA A 24 12.18 -5.35 -20.68
N GLU A 25 12.43 -6.53 -20.11
CA GLU A 25 12.37 -6.74 -18.67
C GLU A 25 13.41 -5.90 -17.92
N MET A 26 14.65 -5.80 -18.44
CA MET A 26 15.67 -4.94 -17.83
C MET A 26 15.25 -3.47 -17.84
N ALA A 27 14.62 -2.99 -18.92
CA ALA A 27 14.05 -1.64 -18.99
C ALA A 27 12.96 -1.47 -17.92
N GLY A 28 11.99 -2.39 -17.84
CA GLY A 28 10.88 -2.34 -16.89
C GLY A 28 11.33 -2.41 -15.42
N LEU A 29 12.28 -3.30 -15.10
CA LEU A 29 12.86 -3.38 -13.75
C LEU A 29 13.64 -2.11 -13.39
N THR A 30 14.27 -1.46 -14.37
CA THR A 30 14.97 -0.19 -14.16
C THR A 30 13.94 0.94 -13.94
N ALA A 31 12.88 1.00 -14.73
CA ALA A 31 11.76 1.93 -14.55
C ALA A 31 11.14 1.78 -13.16
N TYR A 32 10.87 0.55 -12.71
CA TYR A 32 10.32 0.26 -11.39
C TYR A 32 11.22 0.78 -10.25
N ARG A 33 12.54 0.62 -10.38
CA ARG A 33 13.51 1.12 -9.38
C ARG A 33 13.55 2.65 -9.38
N TYR A 34 13.63 3.30 -10.55
CA TYR A 34 13.59 4.75 -10.63
C TYR A 34 12.27 5.32 -10.11
N MET A 35 11.13 4.70 -10.41
CA MET A 35 9.83 5.09 -9.84
C MET A 35 9.85 5.05 -8.31
N GLY A 36 10.38 3.98 -7.71
CA GLY A 36 10.52 3.90 -6.25
C GLY A 36 11.44 4.98 -5.68
N MET A 37 12.55 5.31 -6.36
CA MET A 37 13.45 6.39 -5.96
C MET A 37 12.82 7.79 -6.15
N PHE A 38 12.10 8.01 -7.24
CA PHE A 38 11.39 9.26 -7.55
C PHE A 38 10.41 9.62 -6.44
N ILE A 39 9.59 8.65 -6.02
CA ILE A 39 8.63 8.80 -4.92
C ILE A 39 9.33 9.08 -3.57
N ARG A 40 10.52 8.52 -3.34
CA ARG A 40 11.22 8.65 -2.05
C ARG A 40 12.08 9.90 -1.96
N TYR A 41 12.85 10.20 -2.99
CA TYR A 41 13.95 11.17 -2.96
C TYR A 41 13.72 12.37 -3.88
N GLY A 42 12.77 12.30 -4.81
CA GLY A 42 12.63 13.25 -5.92
C GLY A 42 13.61 12.95 -7.05
N GLY A 43 14.23 13.99 -7.60
CA GLY A 43 15.24 13.90 -8.64
C GLY A 43 16.48 13.14 -8.17
N VAL A 44 16.91 12.16 -8.96
CA VAL A 44 18.06 11.27 -8.67
C VAL A 44 19.03 11.22 -9.85
N PRO A 45 20.28 10.77 -9.66
CA PRO A 45 21.21 10.58 -10.78
C PRO A 45 20.64 9.62 -11.82
N ILE A 46 20.72 9.98 -13.09
CA ILE A 46 20.30 9.12 -14.21
C ILE A 46 21.52 8.38 -14.72
N VAL A 47 21.66 7.12 -14.31
CA VAL A 47 22.61 6.15 -14.84
C VAL A 47 21.94 5.39 -15.96
N ASN A 48 22.52 5.45 -17.17
CA ASN A 48 21.98 4.86 -18.40
C ASN A 48 22.89 3.83 -19.06
N LYS A 49 24.01 3.48 -18.41
CA LYS A 49 24.97 2.49 -18.88
C LYS A 49 25.68 1.78 -17.73
N THR A 50 26.35 0.68 -18.01
CA THR A 50 27.35 0.12 -17.10
C THR A 50 28.58 1.03 -17.07
N PHE A 51 29.03 1.39 -15.87
CA PHE A 51 30.29 2.14 -15.72
C PHE A 51 31.51 1.24 -15.92
N ILE A 52 32.53 1.77 -16.59
CA ILE A 52 33.88 1.21 -16.69
C ILE A 52 34.89 2.09 -15.95
N SER A 53 36.11 1.59 -15.75
CA SER A 53 37.14 2.28 -14.95
C SER A 53 37.56 3.65 -15.51
N SER A 54 37.35 3.90 -16.80
CA SER A 54 37.65 5.17 -17.46
C SER A 54 36.48 6.16 -17.46
N ASP A 55 35.30 5.77 -16.94
CA ASP A 55 34.14 6.67 -16.91
C ASP A 55 34.24 7.69 -15.80
N ASP A 56 33.68 8.87 -16.05
CA ASP A 56 33.38 9.81 -14.97
C ASP A 56 32.19 9.30 -14.14
N LEU A 57 32.47 9.03 -12.87
CA LEU A 57 31.49 8.54 -11.91
C LEU A 57 30.76 9.68 -11.18
N ALA A 58 31.13 10.94 -11.44
CA ALA A 58 30.53 12.13 -10.83
C ALA A 58 29.19 12.50 -11.48
N VAL A 59 28.21 11.59 -11.46
CA VAL A 59 26.86 11.85 -11.98
C VAL A 59 26.01 12.58 -10.93
N PRO A 60 25.70 13.88 -11.11
CA PRO A 60 24.90 14.64 -10.15
C PRO A 60 23.43 14.18 -10.19
N ARG A 61 22.65 14.67 -9.22
CA ARG A 61 21.19 14.48 -9.25
C ARG A 61 20.60 15.16 -10.49
N ALA A 62 19.74 14.44 -11.20
CA ALA A 62 18.91 15.06 -12.22
C ALA A 62 17.76 15.84 -11.59
N THR A 63 17.08 16.66 -12.40
CA THR A 63 15.83 17.31 -11.99
C THR A 63 14.74 16.27 -11.75
N LEU A 64 13.68 16.69 -11.06
CA LEU A 64 12.48 15.88 -10.87
C LEU A 64 11.85 15.50 -12.22
N GLN A 65 11.80 16.45 -13.17
CA GLN A 65 11.29 16.23 -14.52
C GLN A 65 12.12 15.20 -15.29
N ALA A 66 13.45 15.37 -15.34
CA ALA A 66 14.32 14.43 -16.05
C ALA A 66 14.23 13.00 -15.47
N THR A 67 14.06 12.88 -14.16
CA THR A 67 13.84 11.57 -13.51
C THR A 67 12.52 10.95 -13.95
N LEU A 68 11.43 11.73 -14.00
CA LEU A 68 10.13 11.27 -14.50
C LEU A 68 10.19 10.86 -15.97
N ASP A 69 10.84 11.67 -16.82
CA ASP A 69 10.98 11.40 -18.25
C ASP A 69 11.74 10.09 -18.50
N ASN A 70 12.79 9.84 -17.73
CA ASN A 70 13.53 8.58 -17.79
C ASN A 70 12.67 7.37 -17.39
N ILE A 71 11.82 7.50 -16.37
CA ILE A 71 10.88 6.44 -15.98
C ILE A 71 9.90 6.16 -17.14
N ILE A 72 9.33 7.21 -17.73
CA ILE A 72 8.39 7.10 -18.86
C ILE A 72 9.06 6.40 -20.04
N GLN A 73 10.26 6.83 -20.43
CA GLN A 73 11.00 6.25 -21.54
C GLN A 73 11.31 4.76 -21.31
N LEU A 74 11.76 4.39 -20.11
CA LEU A 74 12.05 3.01 -19.75
C LEU A 74 10.78 2.15 -19.72
N SER A 75 9.67 2.69 -19.22
CA SER A 75 8.37 2.02 -19.25
C SER A 75 7.86 1.80 -20.67
N ASP A 76 8.01 2.78 -21.56
CA ASP A 76 7.58 2.66 -22.96
C ASP A 76 8.45 1.65 -23.72
N ALA A 77 9.77 1.64 -23.47
CA ALA A 77 10.66 0.61 -24.00
C ALA A 77 10.32 -0.80 -23.50
N ALA A 78 9.96 -0.93 -22.22
CA ALA A 78 9.50 -2.19 -21.65
C ALA A 78 8.18 -2.64 -22.29
N TYR A 79 7.19 -1.75 -22.40
CA TYR A 79 5.91 -2.05 -23.03
C TYR A 79 6.06 -2.50 -24.49
N ALA A 80 6.94 -1.86 -25.26
CA ALA A 80 7.18 -2.22 -26.65
C ALA A 80 7.75 -3.63 -26.83
N GLY A 81 8.53 -4.12 -25.85
CA GLY A 81 9.23 -5.41 -25.97
C GLY A 81 8.67 -6.55 -25.13
N LEU A 82 7.82 -6.30 -24.13
CA LEU A 82 7.25 -7.35 -23.26
C LEU A 82 6.01 -8.01 -23.88
N PRO A 83 5.68 -9.27 -23.52
CA PRO A 83 4.44 -9.89 -23.93
C PRO A 83 3.26 -9.46 -23.03
N ASP A 84 2.04 -9.71 -23.51
CA ASP A 84 0.82 -9.51 -22.73
C ASP A 84 0.66 -10.55 -21.62
N SER A 85 1.11 -11.79 -21.86
CA SER A 85 1.10 -12.86 -20.87
C SER A 85 2.31 -13.78 -21.04
N TRP A 86 2.58 -14.55 -19.98
CA TRP A 86 3.64 -15.56 -19.97
C TRP A 86 3.04 -16.97 -19.90
N PRO A 87 3.73 -17.98 -20.46
CA PRO A 87 3.39 -19.37 -20.18
C PRO A 87 3.43 -19.67 -18.68
N GLU A 88 2.70 -20.69 -18.23
CA GLU A 88 2.52 -21.05 -16.81
C GLU A 88 3.81 -21.05 -15.99
N LYS A 89 4.89 -21.65 -16.53
CA LYS A 89 6.21 -21.75 -15.87
C LYS A 89 6.95 -20.41 -15.72
N SER A 90 6.46 -19.34 -16.35
CA SER A 90 7.05 -18.00 -16.37
C SER A 90 6.12 -16.93 -15.81
N VAL A 91 5.00 -17.33 -15.20
CA VAL A 91 4.07 -16.40 -14.54
C VAL A 91 4.78 -15.70 -13.38
N GLY A 92 4.65 -14.37 -13.34
CA GLY A 92 5.33 -13.49 -12.37
C GLY A 92 6.42 -12.62 -13.00
N ARG A 93 6.83 -12.91 -14.23
CA ARG A 93 7.65 -12.00 -15.04
C ARG A 93 6.86 -10.75 -15.45
N LEU A 94 7.56 -9.67 -15.78
CA LEU A 94 6.94 -8.41 -16.21
C LEU A 94 6.15 -8.61 -17.51
N THR A 95 4.95 -8.05 -17.57
CA THR A 95 4.10 -8.00 -18.77
C THR A 95 3.97 -6.57 -19.28
N LYS A 96 3.35 -6.37 -20.44
CA LYS A 96 2.92 -5.05 -20.91
C LYS A 96 2.07 -4.31 -19.87
N GLY A 97 1.13 -5.00 -19.22
CA GLY A 97 0.32 -4.45 -18.14
C GLY A 97 1.15 -3.92 -16.97
N ALA A 98 2.19 -4.66 -16.57
CA ALA A 98 3.11 -4.21 -15.53
C ALA A 98 3.93 -2.96 -15.95
N ALA A 99 4.33 -2.86 -17.21
CA ALA A 99 5.03 -1.68 -17.73
C ALA A 99 4.13 -0.43 -17.72
N LEU A 100 2.87 -0.56 -18.14
CA LEU A 100 1.86 0.49 -18.06
C LEU A 100 1.61 0.91 -16.60
N ALA A 101 1.51 -0.06 -15.70
CA ALA A 101 1.30 0.17 -14.27
C ALA A 101 2.41 1.01 -13.62
N ILE A 102 3.68 0.71 -13.95
CA ILE A 102 4.84 1.50 -13.49
C ILE A 102 4.73 2.96 -13.95
N LYS A 103 4.42 3.17 -15.24
CA LYS A 103 4.28 4.51 -15.83
C LYS A 103 3.13 5.29 -15.18
N ALA A 104 1.96 4.66 -15.04
CA ALA A 104 0.77 5.26 -14.46
C ALA A 104 1.00 5.69 -13.00
N ARG A 105 1.65 4.85 -12.18
CA ARG A 105 1.99 5.20 -10.80
C ARG A 105 2.97 6.38 -10.72
N ALA A 106 3.99 6.42 -11.57
CA ALA A 106 4.94 7.54 -11.60
C ALA A 106 4.23 8.86 -11.95
N LEU A 107 3.38 8.86 -12.98
CA LEU A 107 2.59 10.02 -13.41
C LEU A 107 1.59 10.47 -12.35
N GLN A 108 0.91 9.54 -11.66
CA GLN A 108 0.03 9.88 -10.54
C GLN A 108 0.79 10.64 -9.45
N TYR A 109 1.95 10.12 -9.04
CA TYR A 109 2.77 10.76 -8.00
C TYR A 109 3.32 12.11 -8.45
N ALA A 110 3.64 12.27 -9.74
CA ALA A 110 4.02 13.55 -10.32
C ALA A 110 2.88 14.59 -10.28
N ALA A 111 1.62 14.15 -10.43
CA ALA A 111 0.45 15.02 -10.38
C ALA A 111 0.05 15.44 -8.96
N ARG A 112 0.42 14.66 -7.94
CA ARG A 112 0.06 14.92 -6.54
C ARG A 112 0.71 16.18 -5.95
N PRO A 113 0.08 16.81 -4.93
CA PRO A 113 0.47 18.10 -4.36
C PRO A 113 1.94 18.26 -3.94
N LEU A 114 2.62 17.18 -3.54
CA LEU A 114 4.03 17.25 -3.16
C LEU A 114 4.92 17.74 -4.29
N PHE A 115 4.72 17.20 -5.50
CA PHE A 115 5.51 17.55 -6.67
C PHE A 115 4.83 18.61 -7.54
N ASN A 116 3.51 18.53 -7.72
CA ASN A 116 2.71 19.46 -8.52
C ASN A 116 2.39 20.75 -7.75
N SER A 117 3.43 21.51 -7.43
CA SER A 117 3.33 22.73 -6.63
C SER A 117 4.22 23.84 -7.21
N ALA A 118 3.85 25.09 -6.93
CA ALA A 118 4.65 26.26 -7.31
C ALA A 118 5.92 26.41 -6.45
N SER A 119 5.97 25.78 -5.29
CA SER A 119 7.10 25.85 -4.37
C SER A 119 7.26 24.52 -3.63
N PRO A 120 8.51 24.10 -3.37
CA PRO A 120 8.76 22.85 -2.66
C PRO A 120 8.29 22.93 -1.21
N TYR A 121 8.21 21.75 -0.57
CA TYR A 121 7.87 21.64 0.85
C TYR A 121 8.89 22.30 1.79
N LEU A 122 10.14 22.42 1.36
CA LEU A 122 11.22 23.21 1.95
C LEU A 122 12.13 23.70 0.83
N SER A 123 12.73 24.88 0.99
CA SER A 123 13.66 25.42 -0.02
C SER A 123 14.95 24.62 -0.08
N LEU A 124 15.36 24.26 -1.29
CA LEU A 124 16.67 23.74 -1.67
C LEU A 124 17.40 24.75 -2.59
N GLY A 125 17.05 26.04 -2.51
CA GLY A 125 17.67 27.12 -3.29
C GLY A 125 17.57 26.90 -4.80
N ALA A 126 18.70 27.02 -5.50
CA ALA A 126 18.77 26.80 -6.95
C ALA A 126 18.38 25.38 -7.39
N ASN A 127 18.37 24.41 -6.47
CA ASN A 127 18.07 23.00 -6.75
C ASN A 127 16.61 22.62 -6.44
N ASN A 128 15.71 23.60 -6.27
CA ASN A 128 14.28 23.34 -6.01
C ASN A 128 13.64 22.42 -7.08
N ASN A 129 14.12 22.49 -8.32
CA ASN A 129 13.66 21.65 -9.43
C ASN A 129 13.97 20.15 -9.26
N MET A 130 14.76 19.76 -8.27
CA MET A 130 15.00 18.36 -7.90
C MET A 130 13.90 17.79 -7.01
N ILE A 131 13.07 18.62 -6.38
CA ILE A 131 12.11 18.15 -5.36
C ILE A 131 10.69 18.69 -5.57
N CYS A 132 10.48 19.50 -6.60
CA CYS A 132 9.21 20.12 -6.95
C CYS A 132 9.27 20.55 -8.43
N PHE A 133 8.13 20.55 -9.13
CA PHE A 133 8.08 21.01 -10.53
C PHE A 133 8.10 22.54 -10.68
N GLY A 134 7.89 23.30 -9.61
CA GLY A 134 7.90 24.76 -9.63
C GLY A 134 6.67 25.40 -10.29
N ASN A 135 5.64 24.63 -10.59
CA ASN A 135 4.32 25.11 -10.99
C ASN A 135 3.24 24.07 -10.65
N VAL A 136 1.99 24.56 -10.54
CA VAL A 136 0.80 23.71 -10.56
C VAL A 136 0.36 23.56 -12.01
N SER A 137 0.17 22.33 -12.49
CA SER A 137 -0.28 22.04 -13.86
C SER A 137 -1.40 21.01 -13.86
N GLN A 138 -2.52 21.35 -14.51
CA GLN A 138 -3.60 20.41 -14.80
C GLN A 138 -3.16 19.32 -15.77
N GLN A 139 -2.18 19.60 -16.66
CA GLN A 139 -1.68 18.61 -17.61
C GLN A 139 -1.14 17.36 -16.90
N ARG A 140 -0.51 17.50 -15.71
CA ARG A 140 -0.03 16.34 -14.95
C ARG A 140 -1.17 15.42 -14.51
N TRP A 141 -2.33 15.98 -14.17
CA TRP A 141 -3.52 15.19 -13.87
C TRP A 141 -4.09 14.55 -15.13
N THR A 142 -4.10 15.25 -16.27
CA THR A 142 -4.49 14.68 -17.57
C THR A 142 -3.59 13.50 -17.97
N ASP A 143 -2.26 13.65 -17.84
CA ASP A 143 -1.29 12.59 -18.14
C ASP A 143 -1.50 11.37 -17.23
N ALA A 144 -1.79 11.60 -15.95
CA ALA A 144 -2.13 10.56 -15.00
C ALA A 144 -3.45 9.85 -15.40
N VAL A 145 -4.49 10.58 -15.80
CA VAL A 145 -5.73 9.99 -16.32
C VAL A 145 -5.43 9.07 -17.51
N THR A 146 -4.75 9.57 -18.53
CA THR A 146 -4.44 8.80 -19.75
C THR A 146 -3.66 7.52 -19.42
N ALA A 147 -2.67 7.61 -18.54
CA ALA A 147 -1.87 6.44 -18.17
C ALA A 147 -2.67 5.41 -17.37
N ASN A 148 -3.53 5.83 -16.44
CA ASN A 148 -4.36 4.90 -15.66
C ASN A 148 -5.49 4.28 -16.50
N GLU A 149 -6.09 5.03 -17.43
CA GLU A 149 -7.05 4.48 -18.40
C GLU A 149 -6.42 3.42 -19.29
N ALA A 150 -5.16 3.61 -19.72
CA ALA A 150 -4.43 2.61 -20.51
C ALA A 150 -4.24 1.30 -19.73
N VAL A 151 -3.96 1.37 -18.42
CA VAL A 151 -3.84 0.17 -17.56
C VAL A 151 -5.18 -0.57 -17.47
N ILE A 152 -6.27 0.14 -17.20
CA ILE A 152 -7.61 -0.47 -17.09
C ILE A 152 -8.06 -1.05 -18.43
N ALA A 153 -7.84 -0.34 -19.54
CA ALA A 153 -8.18 -0.81 -20.87
C ALA A 153 -7.41 -2.10 -21.22
N TRP A 154 -6.10 -2.11 -20.94
CA TRP A 154 -5.27 -3.31 -21.10
C TRP A 154 -5.76 -4.45 -20.22
N GLY A 155 -6.06 -4.20 -18.94
CA GLY A 155 -6.53 -5.24 -18.03
C GLY A 155 -7.83 -5.88 -18.51
N LYS A 156 -8.81 -5.07 -18.91
CA LYS A 156 -10.10 -5.54 -19.43
C LYS A 156 -9.96 -6.41 -20.67
N SER A 157 -9.06 -6.09 -21.59
CA SER A 157 -8.82 -6.92 -22.78
C SER A 157 -8.08 -8.23 -22.48
N HIS A 158 -7.52 -8.39 -21.28
CA HIS A 158 -6.76 -9.57 -20.84
C HIS A 158 -7.36 -10.25 -19.60
N ALA A 159 -8.68 -10.10 -19.38
CA ALA A 159 -9.41 -10.69 -18.26
C ALA A 159 -8.82 -10.36 -16.87
N THR A 160 -8.11 -9.25 -16.75
CA THR A 160 -7.50 -8.73 -15.53
C THR A 160 -8.28 -7.49 -15.08
N ASP A 161 -9.11 -7.62 -14.07
CA ASP A 161 -9.94 -6.51 -13.57
C ASP A 161 -10.27 -6.74 -12.08
N ILE A 162 -10.92 -5.76 -11.45
CA ILE A 162 -11.39 -5.87 -10.07
C ILE A 162 -12.23 -7.14 -9.88
N ILE A 163 -11.99 -7.87 -8.78
CA ILE A 163 -12.82 -9.01 -8.41
C ILE A 163 -14.09 -8.48 -7.77
N ASN A 164 -15.21 -8.67 -8.48
CA ASN A 164 -16.55 -8.34 -8.03
C ASN A 164 -17.52 -9.38 -8.63
N SER A 165 -18.10 -10.22 -7.77
CA SER A 165 -18.97 -11.34 -8.14
C SER A 165 -20.45 -11.09 -7.82
N GLY A 166 -20.81 -9.90 -7.32
CA GLY A 166 -22.21 -9.61 -6.96
C GLY A 166 -22.60 -8.13 -6.80
N GLY A 167 -21.66 -7.19 -6.80
CA GLY A 167 -21.94 -5.75 -6.72
C GLY A 167 -22.28 -5.15 -8.07
N GLY A 168 -23.37 -4.39 -8.14
CA GLY A 168 -23.78 -3.61 -9.30
C GLY A 168 -23.33 -2.14 -9.20
N ALA A 169 -23.59 -1.37 -10.26
CA ALA A 169 -23.47 0.08 -10.17
C ALA A 169 -24.54 0.61 -9.21
N ASN A 170 -24.12 1.09 -8.03
CA ASN A 170 -24.97 1.52 -6.92
C ASN A 170 -25.55 0.45 -5.99
N ASP A 171 -25.14 -0.81 -6.17
CA ASP A 171 -25.57 -1.89 -5.28
C ASP A 171 -24.37 -2.44 -4.49
N PRO A 172 -24.43 -2.40 -3.14
CA PRO A 172 -23.44 -3.06 -2.29
C PRO A 172 -23.25 -4.52 -2.68
N ASN A 173 -21.98 -4.92 -2.86
CA ASN A 173 -21.65 -6.31 -3.16
C ASN A 173 -21.95 -7.25 -1.97
N PRO A 174 -22.87 -8.22 -2.10
CA PRO A 174 -23.14 -9.18 -1.03
C PRO A 174 -21.96 -10.13 -0.78
N ASN A 175 -21.05 -10.30 -1.76
CA ASN A 175 -19.88 -11.17 -1.67
C ASN A 175 -18.59 -10.39 -1.32
N ALA A 176 -18.72 -9.17 -0.79
CA ALA A 176 -17.59 -8.24 -0.60
C ALA A 176 -16.41 -8.81 0.19
N LEU A 177 -16.68 -9.58 1.25
CA LEU A 177 -15.64 -10.23 2.06
C LEU A 177 -14.83 -11.23 1.20
N ASP A 178 -15.53 -12.02 0.41
CA ASP A 178 -14.94 -13.08 -0.41
C ASP A 178 -14.18 -12.50 -1.60
N ASP A 179 -14.73 -11.49 -2.26
CA ASP A 179 -14.11 -10.83 -3.40
C ASP A 179 -12.86 -10.05 -3.00
N TYR A 180 -12.95 -9.23 -1.95
CA TYR A 180 -11.80 -8.47 -1.44
C TYR A 180 -10.74 -9.40 -0.82
N GLY A 181 -11.17 -10.42 -0.07
CA GLY A 181 -10.28 -11.45 0.47
C GLY A 181 -9.51 -12.16 -0.64
N THR A 182 -10.18 -12.53 -1.73
CA THR A 182 -9.56 -13.14 -2.91
C THR A 182 -8.58 -12.19 -3.59
N ALA A 183 -8.98 -10.93 -3.82
CA ALA A 183 -8.15 -9.93 -4.49
C ALA A 183 -6.83 -9.67 -3.77
N THR A 184 -6.86 -9.67 -2.44
CA THR A 184 -5.68 -9.40 -1.61
C THR A 184 -4.85 -10.64 -1.32
N SER A 185 -5.47 -11.82 -1.22
CA SER A 185 -4.82 -12.98 -0.59
C SER A 185 -4.60 -14.19 -1.51
N THR A 186 -5.41 -14.33 -2.57
CA THR A 186 -5.35 -15.50 -3.45
C THR A 186 -4.22 -15.33 -4.47
N PRO A 187 -3.23 -16.24 -4.50
CA PRO A 187 -2.15 -16.20 -5.49
C PRO A 187 -2.68 -16.21 -6.92
N ASN A 188 -2.03 -15.49 -7.83
CA ASN A 188 -2.40 -15.40 -9.26
C ASN A 188 -3.86 -15.00 -9.54
N ASN A 189 -4.50 -14.26 -8.63
CA ASN A 189 -5.86 -13.81 -8.88
C ASN A 189 -5.91 -12.74 -10.00
N LYS A 190 -7.06 -12.61 -10.64
CA LYS A 190 -7.27 -11.73 -11.81
C LYS A 190 -7.19 -10.22 -11.52
N GLU A 191 -7.12 -9.78 -10.27
CA GLU A 191 -6.98 -8.35 -9.95
C GLU A 191 -5.51 -7.90 -9.98
N VAL A 192 -4.56 -8.83 -9.84
CA VAL A 192 -3.13 -8.53 -9.69
C VAL A 192 -2.45 -8.46 -11.05
N LEU A 193 -1.82 -7.31 -11.34
CA LEU A 193 -1.02 -7.13 -12.57
C LEU A 193 0.42 -7.62 -12.40
N LEU A 194 0.95 -7.50 -11.18
CA LEU A 194 2.28 -7.98 -10.82
C LEU A 194 2.33 -8.19 -9.31
N ALA A 195 2.91 -9.31 -8.88
CA ALA A 195 3.22 -9.59 -7.49
C ALA A 195 4.67 -10.02 -7.31
N TYR A 196 5.23 -9.73 -6.14
CA TYR A 196 6.45 -10.37 -5.70
C TYR A 196 6.12 -11.79 -5.26
N LYS A 197 6.63 -12.75 -6.02
CA LYS A 197 6.50 -14.18 -5.76
C LYS A 197 7.72 -14.68 -5.02
N VAL A 198 7.49 -15.45 -3.97
CA VAL A 198 8.56 -16.21 -3.31
C VAL A 198 8.11 -17.66 -3.21
N ASP A 199 8.99 -18.56 -3.63
CA ASP A 199 8.83 -20.00 -3.45
C ASP A 199 9.66 -20.40 -2.24
N ASN A 200 9.06 -20.43 -1.04
CA ASN A 200 9.75 -20.96 0.14
C ASN A 200 8.83 -21.22 1.34
N ASN A 201 9.19 -22.23 2.12
CA ASN A 201 8.68 -22.45 3.48
C ASN A 201 8.97 -21.20 4.35
N ALA A 202 7.97 -20.76 5.13
CA ALA A 202 7.95 -19.52 5.93
C ALA A 202 9.13 -19.33 6.92
N ASN A 203 9.96 -20.35 7.13
CA ASN A 203 11.10 -20.31 8.05
C ASN A 203 12.23 -19.38 7.59
N ASN A 204 12.44 -19.22 6.28
CA ASN A 204 13.60 -18.48 5.74
C ASN A 204 13.28 -17.07 5.24
N VAL A 205 12.00 -16.70 5.07
CA VAL A 205 11.61 -15.37 4.58
C VAL A 205 11.06 -14.54 5.74
N LYS A 206 11.90 -13.67 6.31
CA LYS A 206 11.51 -12.76 7.41
C LYS A 206 10.25 -11.94 7.11
N MET A 207 10.01 -11.61 5.84
CA MET A 207 8.83 -10.84 5.41
C MET A 207 7.52 -11.44 5.93
N PHE A 208 7.31 -12.75 5.79
CA PHE A 208 6.05 -13.38 6.20
C PHE A 208 5.85 -13.39 7.71
N LYS A 209 6.94 -13.46 8.49
CA LYS A 209 6.87 -13.36 9.96
C LYS A 209 6.30 -12.03 10.43
N PHE A 210 6.45 -10.97 9.62
CA PHE A 210 5.88 -9.64 9.88
C PHE A 210 4.45 -9.45 9.36
N TYR A 211 3.75 -10.50 8.93
CA TYR A 211 2.35 -10.41 8.47
C TYR A 211 1.47 -11.57 8.97
N ILE A 212 2.07 -12.63 9.58
CA ILE A 212 1.33 -13.79 10.12
C ILE A 212 1.04 -13.58 11.61
N PRO A 213 -0.23 -13.63 12.05
CA PRO A 213 -0.58 -13.51 13.47
C PRO A 213 -0.59 -14.85 14.25
N VAL A 214 -0.42 -16.01 13.60
CA VAL A 214 -0.63 -17.34 14.22
C VAL A 214 0.55 -17.81 15.11
N ARG A 215 0.26 -18.40 16.29
CA ARG A 215 1.23 -19.02 17.21
C ARG A 215 1.21 -20.56 17.07
N GLY A 216 2.32 -21.27 16.78
CA GLY A 216 2.30 -22.76 16.85
C GLY A 216 3.46 -23.65 16.33
N SER A 217 4.13 -24.30 17.30
CA SER A 217 4.71 -25.68 17.42
C SER A 217 5.74 -26.30 16.46
N SER A 218 5.88 -25.91 15.19
CA SER A 218 6.86 -26.59 14.30
C SER A 218 7.44 -25.67 13.23
N GLY A 219 8.22 -24.67 13.65
CA GLY A 219 8.80 -23.72 12.70
C GLY A 219 7.72 -22.96 11.93
N ARG A 220 6.63 -22.60 12.61
CA ARG A 220 5.76 -21.48 12.23
C ARG A 220 6.26 -20.31 13.07
N GLY A 221 7.35 -19.73 12.61
CA GLY A 221 8.14 -18.75 13.38
C GLY A 221 7.31 -17.50 13.68
N GLY A 222 7.15 -17.08 14.93
CA GLY A 222 7.73 -17.60 16.16
C GLY A 222 7.36 -16.68 17.32
N ASN A 223 7.76 -17.06 18.53
CA ASN A 223 7.66 -16.26 19.75
C ASN A 223 8.36 -14.87 19.69
N ASP A 224 8.83 -14.41 18.52
CA ASP A 224 9.50 -13.12 18.29
C ASP A 224 8.54 -11.93 18.08
N ILE A 225 7.22 -12.18 18.07
CA ILE A 225 6.20 -11.13 18.33
C ILE A 225 6.47 -10.44 19.69
N ASN A 226 7.32 -11.02 20.53
CA ASN A 226 7.68 -10.49 21.84
C ASN A 226 8.96 -9.64 21.91
N ASN A 227 9.90 -9.77 20.96
CA ASN A 227 11.22 -9.10 21.06
C ASN A 227 11.49 -7.98 20.04
N GLU A 228 10.81 -7.94 18.89
CA GLU A 228 10.97 -6.88 17.87
C GLU A 228 9.77 -5.89 17.84
N ARG A 229 9.10 -5.75 18.99
CA ARG A 229 7.84 -5.01 19.25
C ARG A 229 7.83 -3.52 18.85
N TYR A 230 9.00 -2.93 18.57
CA TYR A 230 9.16 -1.50 18.27
C TYR A 230 9.50 -1.24 16.79
N LEU A 231 9.73 -2.27 15.98
CA LEU A 231 10.31 -2.14 14.63
C LEU A 231 9.35 -2.44 13.49
N THR A 232 8.10 -2.80 13.78
CA THR A 232 7.15 -3.19 12.74
C THR A 232 5.79 -2.53 12.96
N ASP A 233 5.18 -2.08 11.87
CA ASP A 233 3.75 -1.72 11.77
C ASP A 233 2.81 -2.88 12.15
N ASN A 234 3.33 -3.97 12.72
CA ASN A 234 2.70 -5.28 12.85
C ASN A 234 2.21 -5.65 14.27
N ALA A 235 2.23 -4.70 15.21
CA ALA A 235 1.76 -4.96 16.57
C ALA A 235 0.22 -4.89 16.71
N GLY A 236 -0.46 -4.11 15.86
CA GLY A 236 -1.92 -3.94 15.83
C GLY A 236 -2.33 -2.60 15.22
N MET A 237 -3.59 -2.47 14.82
CA MET A 237 -4.18 -1.27 14.24
C MET A 237 -4.41 -0.21 15.33
N ILE A 238 -3.89 1.01 15.15
CA ILE A 238 -4.17 2.13 16.05
C ILE A 238 -5.58 2.68 15.83
N THR A 239 -6.18 3.28 16.87
CA THR A 239 -7.55 3.82 16.83
C THR A 239 -7.70 4.91 15.76
N ASN A 240 -6.65 5.70 15.52
CA ASN A 240 -6.63 6.71 14.47
C ASN A 240 -6.93 6.10 13.09
N PHE A 241 -6.44 4.89 12.82
CA PHE A 241 -6.72 4.18 11.57
C PHE A 241 -8.04 3.42 11.65
N LEU A 242 -8.37 2.78 12.77
CA LEU A 242 -9.65 2.08 12.94
C LEU A 242 -10.86 2.98 12.64
N ARG A 243 -10.79 4.25 13.07
CA ARG A 243 -11.84 5.26 12.84
C ARG A 243 -12.11 5.57 11.36
N ILE A 244 -11.19 5.23 10.45
CA ILE A 244 -11.40 5.47 9.03
C ILE A 244 -12.12 4.32 8.34
N TYR A 245 -12.16 3.11 8.91
CA TYR A 245 -13.03 2.07 8.38
C TYR A 245 -14.51 2.45 8.60
N TYR A 246 -15.37 2.03 7.70
CA TYR A 246 -16.82 2.21 7.80
C TYR A 246 -17.47 1.06 8.58
N LYS A 247 -18.70 1.29 9.02
CA LYS A 247 -19.65 0.19 9.25
C LYS A 247 -20.07 -0.42 7.90
N ALA A 248 -20.64 -1.62 7.94
CA ALA A 248 -21.18 -2.30 6.76
C ALA A 248 -22.31 -1.53 6.06
N ASP A 249 -22.98 -0.59 6.75
CA ASP A 249 -23.98 0.29 6.15
C ASP A 249 -23.39 1.56 5.48
N GLY A 250 -22.04 1.70 5.45
CA GLY A 250 -21.35 2.85 4.87
C GLY A 250 -21.23 4.06 5.79
N THR A 251 -21.77 4.03 7.01
CA THR A 251 -21.64 5.13 7.97
C THR A 251 -20.47 4.93 8.93
N ASP A 252 -20.05 6.00 9.60
CA ASP A 252 -18.95 5.94 10.56
C ASP A 252 -19.31 5.14 11.82
N GLN A 253 -18.30 4.48 12.41
CA GLN A 253 -18.45 3.79 13.68
C GLN A 253 -18.10 4.73 14.85
N ASP A 254 -18.90 4.68 15.92
CA ASP A 254 -18.65 5.44 17.15
C ASP A 254 -17.69 4.66 18.07
N TRP A 255 -16.47 5.17 18.23
CA TRP A 255 -15.44 4.61 19.09
C TRP A 255 -15.17 5.53 20.29
N PRO A 256 -14.81 5.00 21.48
CA PRO A 256 -14.44 5.84 22.61
C PRO A 256 -13.23 6.73 22.26
N LYS A 257 -13.25 7.94 22.80
CA LYS A 257 -12.15 8.90 22.73
C LYS A 257 -11.33 8.83 24.02
N VAL A 258 -10.10 9.33 23.95
CA VAL A 258 -9.26 9.45 25.14
C VAL A 258 -9.95 10.36 26.15
N GLY A 259 -10.13 9.87 27.39
CA GLY A 259 -10.84 10.57 28.45
C GLY A 259 -12.32 10.21 28.59
N ASP A 260 -12.91 9.49 27.63
CA ASP A 260 -14.26 8.95 27.78
C ASP A 260 -14.29 7.85 28.87
N PRO A 261 -15.44 7.64 29.54
CA PRO A 261 -15.63 6.51 30.45
C PRO A 261 -15.41 5.16 29.74
N ALA A 262 -14.96 4.16 30.51
CA ALA A 262 -14.82 2.80 30.01
C ALA A 262 -16.14 2.26 29.48
N ARG A 263 -16.11 1.63 28.30
CA ARG A 263 -17.26 0.95 27.69
C ARG A 263 -17.15 -0.56 27.95
N PRO A 264 -18.26 -1.29 28.12
CA PRO A 264 -18.21 -2.74 28.36
C PRO A 264 -17.63 -3.49 27.15
N TYR A 265 -16.99 -4.64 27.36
CA TYR A 265 -16.45 -5.45 26.26
C TYR A 265 -17.52 -5.87 25.23
N THR A 266 -18.76 -6.07 25.68
CA THR A 266 -19.89 -6.37 24.79
C THR A 266 -20.13 -5.27 23.75
N ASP A 267 -19.94 -4.00 24.11
CA ASP A 267 -20.02 -2.87 23.18
C ASP A 267 -18.93 -2.95 22.10
N TYR A 268 -17.67 -3.23 22.50
CA TYR A 268 -16.57 -3.45 21.56
C TYR A 268 -16.90 -4.58 20.57
N ASN A 269 -17.35 -5.73 21.08
CA ASN A 269 -17.68 -6.88 20.22
C ASN A 269 -18.78 -6.53 19.22
N THR A 270 -19.89 -5.95 19.68
CA THR A 270 -20.98 -5.50 18.81
C THR A 270 -20.50 -4.56 17.71
N ARG A 271 -19.65 -3.58 18.04
CA ARG A 271 -19.13 -2.61 17.07
C ARG A 271 -18.20 -3.24 16.04
N MET A 272 -17.33 -4.16 16.48
CA MET A 272 -16.46 -4.92 15.58
C MET A 272 -17.25 -5.79 14.59
N GLN A 273 -18.38 -6.38 15.02
CA GLN A 273 -19.26 -7.13 14.12
C GLN A 273 -19.98 -6.23 13.09
N GLN A 274 -20.15 -4.94 13.37
CA GLN A 274 -20.77 -3.98 12.45
C GLN A 274 -19.81 -3.41 11.40
N MET A 275 -18.50 -3.66 11.54
CA MET A 275 -17.49 -3.13 10.63
C MET A 275 -17.63 -3.68 9.20
N GLU A 276 -17.19 -2.88 8.23
CA GLU A 276 -17.24 -3.20 6.81
C GLU A 276 -16.48 -4.50 6.45
N PRO A 277 -16.82 -5.15 5.32
CA PRO A 277 -16.18 -6.39 4.87
C PRO A 277 -14.65 -6.32 4.76
N ARG A 278 -14.07 -5.19 4.35
CA ARG A 278 -12.61 -5.03 4.26
C ARG A 278 -11.92 -5.08 5.60
N PHE A 279 -12.49 -4.44 6.63
CA PHE A 279 -11.96 -4.54 7.99
C PHE A 279 -11.86 -6.01 8.43
N LYS A 280 -12.92 -6.78 8.18
CA LYS A 280 -13.04 -8.20 8.52
C LYS A 280 -12.13 -9.11 7.68
N ALA A 281 -11.81 -8.70 6.45
CA ALA A 281 -10.83 -9.38 5.59
C ALA A 281 -9.39 -9.12 6.05
N ASP A 282 -9.12 -7.87 6.41
CA ASP A 282 -7.80 -7.36 6.75
C ASP A 282 -7.38 -7.69 8.17
N ASN A 283 -8.33 -7.88 9.09
CA ASN A 283 -8.06 -7.95 10.52
C ASN A 283 -8.92 -8.97 11.26
N TYR A 284 -8.47 -9.33 12.44
CA TYR A 284 -9.27 -9.92 13.51
C TYR A 284 -9.28 -8.99 14.72
N ALA A 285 -10.36 -9.05 15.48
CA ALA A 285 -10.56 -8.23 16.67
C ALA A 285 -10.24 -9.02 17.95
N HIS A 286 -9.83 -8.32 19.01
CA HIS A 286 -9.61 -8.93 20.32
C HIS A 286 -10.83 -9.72 20.84
N GLY A 287 -10.66 -11.03 21.01
CA GLY A 287 -11.68 -11.96 21.49
C GLY A 287 -12.65 -12.45 20.41
N ILE A 288 -12.34 -12.22 19.13
CA ILE A 288 -13.16 -12.63 17.98
C ILE A 288 -12.28 -13.41 16.99
N ASP A 289 -12.76 -14.58 16.55
CA ASP A 289 -12.09 -15.39 15.53
C ASP A 289 -11.97 -14.61 14.20
N ALA A 290 -10.94 -14.90 13.43
CA ALA A 290 -10.71 -14.21 12.16
C ALA A 290 -11.85 -14.48 11.17
N TRP A 291 -12.63 -13.44 10.83
CA TRP A 291 -13.76 -13.54 9.89
C TRP A 291 -13.35 -14.07 8.51
N ASN A 292 -12.13 -13.80 8.09
CA ASN A 292 -11.59 -14.20 6.80
C ASN A 292 -11.16 -15.68 6.72
N ASN A 293 -11.22 -16.42 7.83
CA ASN A 293 -10.92 -17.85 7.94
C ASN A 293 -11.98 -18.59 8.78
N PRO A 294 -13.26 -18.57 8.35
CA PRO A 294 -14.35 -19.07 9.17
C PRO A 294 -14.19 -20.56 9.50
N GLY A 295 -14.33 -20.91 10.78
CA GLY A 295 -14.27 -22.29 11.27
C GLY A 295 -12.89 -22.95 11.26
N ASN A 296 -11.83 -22.23 10.89
CA ASN A 296 -10.49 -22.78 10.88
C ASN A 296 -9.81 -22.57 12.23
N SER A 297 -9.51 -23.67 12.93
CA SER A 297 -8.88 -23.63 14.25
C SER A 297 -7.53 -22.92 14.26
N VAL A 298 -6.75 -22.96 13.18
CA VAL A 298 -5.46 -22.25 13.07
C VAL A 298 -5.64 -20.73 13.19
N TRP A 299 -6.79 -20.22 12.77
CA TRP A 299 -7.12 -18.80 12.73
C TRP A 299 -8.16 -18.41 13.80
N SER A 300 -8.43 -19.30 14.76
CA SER A 300 -9.22 -18.94 15.93
C SER A 300 -8.45 -17.95 16.80
N TYR A 301 -9.17 -17.09 17.51
CA TYR A 301 -8.57 -16.09 18.38
C TYR A 301 -7.65 -16.71 19.44
N ASP A 302 -8.06 -17.88 19.97
CA ASP A 302 -7.26 -18.64 20.93
C ASP A 302 -5.91 -19.07 20.31
N ASN A 303 -5.87 -19.56 19.08
CA ASN A 303 -4.60 -19.99 18.47
C ASN A 303 -3.71 -18.81 18.01
N ILE A 304 -4.31 -17.71 17.55
CA ILE A 304 -3.54 -16.56 17.05
C ILE A 304 -3.07 -15.63 18.17
N ASN A 305 -3.85 -15.46 19.25
CA ASN A 305 -3.60 -14.39 20.24
C ASN A 305 -3.69 -14.85 21.71
N SER A 306 -3.76 -16.15 22.00
CA SER A 306 -3.78 -16.64 23.39
C SER A 306 -2.56 -16.20 24.19
N GLY A 307 -2.82 -15.62 25.36
CA GLY A 307 -1.81 -15.09 26.27
C GLY A 307 -1.24 -13.73 25.90
N VAL A 308 -1.78 -13.02 24.90
CA VAL A 308 -1.37 -11.65 24.60
C VAL A 308 -1.97 -10.66 25.62
N ASN A 309 -1.11 -9.85 26.23
CA ASN A 309 -1.55 -8.85 27.19
C ASN A 309 -2.10 -7.60 26.47
N ILE A 310 -3.42 -7.55 26.31
CA ILE A 310 -4.19 -6.43 25.73
C ILE A 310 -4.64 -5.37 26.77
N SER A 311 -4.21 -5.51 28.03
CA SER A 311 -4.38 -4.45 29.05
C SER A 311 -3.27 -3.39 29.00
N GLY A 312 -2.13 -3.75 28.39
CA GLY A 312 -0.99 -2.86 28.17
C GLY A 312 -1.06 -2.14 26.83
N SER A 313 0.00 -1.37 26.53
CA SER A 313 0.16 -0.68 25.26
C SER A 313 0.89 -1.50 24.19
N GLY A 314 0.77 -1.09 22.93
CA GLY A 314 1.45 -1.67 21.77
C GLY A 314 0.81 -2.97 21.30
N LYS A 315 -0.53 -3.05 21.36
CA LYS A 315 -1.32 -4.19 20.86
C LYS A 315 -2.34 -3.77 19.80
N GLY A 316 -2.56 -2.46 19.66
CA GLY A 316 -3.61 -1.92 18.80
C GLY A 316 -5.00 -2.39 19.23
N ASP A 317 -5.96 -2.06 18.37
CA ASP A 317 -7.38 -2.31 18.59
C ASP A 317 -7.84 -3.60 17.88
N ALA A 318 -7.06 -4.02 16.90
CA ALA A 318 -7.24 -5.21 16.08
C ALA A 318 -5.89 -5.59 15.48
N GLN A 319 -5.74 -6.82 15.00
CA GLN A 319 -4.49 -7.28 14.38
C GLN A 319 -4.74 -7.82 12.98
N SER A 320 -3.72 -7.68 12.11
CA SER A 320 -3.86 -7.95 10.68
C SER A 320 -3.91 -9.46 10.38
N THR A 321 -4.89 -9.86 9.59
CA THR A 321 -5.00 -11.14 8.87
C THR A 321 -4.98 -10.95 7.35
N LYS A 322 -4.75 -9.72 6.88
CA LYS A 322 -4.59 -9.41 5.45
C LYS A 322 -3.58 -10.35 4.80
N PHE A 323 -3.85 -10.72 3.55
CA PHE A 323 -3.14 -11.71 2.74
C PHE A 323 -3.41 -13.18 3.07
N TYR A 324 -4.20 -13.46 4.11
CA TYR A 324 -4.51 -14.81 4.57
C TYR A 324 -6.00 -15.18 4.54
N TYR A 325 -6.76 -14.68 3.57
CA TYR A 325 -8.14 -15.12 3.37
C TYR A 325 -8.22 -16.62 2.99
N LYS A 326 -9.11 -17.38 3.66
CA LYS A 326 -9.30 -18.84 3.55
C LYS A 326 -7.97 -19.60 3.41
N ALA A 327 -6.97 -19.21 4.20
CA ALA A 327 -5.59 -19.65 4.03
C ALA A 327 -5.33 -21.10 4.46
N GLY A 328 -6.23 -21.74 5.21
CA GLY A 328 -5.96 -23.09 5.71
C GLY A 328 -4.77 -23.05 6.67
N THR A 329 -3.70 -23.78 6.33
CA THR A 329 -2.40 -23.76 7.03
C THR A 329 -1.34 -22.94 6.29
N ARG A 330 -1.70 -22.25 5.21
CA ARG A 330 -0.79 -21.46 4.37
C ARG A 330 -0.17 -20.33 5.18
N SER A 331 1.16 -20.27 5.13
CA SER A 331 2.01 -19.30 5.83
C SER A 331 2.85 -18.44 4.87
N TRP A 332 2.43 -18.37 3.60
CA TRP A 332 3.07 -17.56 2.56
C TRP A 332 1.99 -16.86 1.74
N PHE A 333 2.35 -15.75 1.11
CA PHE A 333 1.47 -15.03 0.19
C PHE A 333 2.29 -14.39 -0.93
N GLU A 334 1.61 -14.02 -2.01
CA GLU A 334 2.21 -13.22 -3.08
C GLU A 334 1.94 -11.75 -2.77
N TRP A 335 3.00 -10.95 -2.63
CA TRP A 335 2.83 -9.54 -2.29
C TRP A 335 2.40 -8.76 -3.54
N PRO A 336 1.17 -8.20 -3.61
CA PRO A 336 0.73 -7.46 -4.78
C PRO A 336 1.56 -6.17 -4.92
N LEU A 337 2.27 -6.04 -6.04
CA LEU A 337 3.00 -4.81 -6.37
C LEU A 337 2.11 -3.82 -7.09
N PHE A 338 1.19 -4.31 -7.92
CA PHE A 338 0.17 -3.54 -8.64
C PHE A 338 -1.10 -4.38 -8.76
N ARG A 339 -2.25 -3.81 -8.42
CA ARG A 339 -3.56 -4.44 -8.58
C ARG A 339 -4.61 -3.44 -9.05
N MET A 340 -5.65 -3.92 -9.72
CA MET A 340 -6.52 -3.07 -10.54
C MET A 340 -7.20 -1.93 -9.77
N SER A 341 -7.57 -2.15 -8.51
CA SER A 341 -8.16 -1.11 -7.66
C SER A 341 -7.31 0.16 -7.56
N GLU A 342 -5.98 0.06 -7.72
CA GLU A 342 -5.09 1.21 -7.70
C GLU A 342 -5.41 2.19 -8.81
N PHE A 343 -5.64 1.67 -10.02
CA PHE A 343 -5.83 2.47 -11.21
C PHE A 343 -7.22 3.11 -11.22
N TYR A 344 -8.24 2.42 -10.69
CA TYR A 344 -9.54 3.03 -10.45
C TYR A 344 -9.46 4.16 -9.42
N LEU A 345 -8.81 3.97 -8.27
CA LEU A 345 -8.69 5.04 -7.29
C LEU A 345 -7.75 6.18 -7.72
N ASN A 346 -6.76 5.90 -8.58
CA ASN A 346 -5.96 6.93 -9.25
C ASN A 346 -6.84 7.78 -10.18
N LEU A 347 -7.71 7.14 -10.99
CA LEU A 347 -8.66 7.86 -11.83
C LEU A 347 -9.67 8.66 -11.02
N ALA A 348 -10.17 8.11 -9.92
CA ALA A 348 -11.05 8.84 -9.01
C ALA A 348 -10.39 10.14 -8.52
N GLU A 349 -9.16 10.03 -8.02
CA GLU A 349 -8.34 11.17 -7.59
C GLU A 349 -8.12 12.15 -8.74
N ALA A 350 -7.58 11.71 -9.87
CA ALA A 350 -7.20 12.60 -10.97
C ALA A 350 -8.41 13.31 -11.61
N TYR A 351 -9.53 12.61 -11.79
CA TYR A 351 -10.76 13.23 -12.28
C TYR A 351 -11.36 14.22 -11.29
N ASN A 352 -11.28 13.95 -9.98
CA ASN A 352 -11.69 14.91 -8.96
C ASN A 352 -10.87 16.20 -9.07
N GLU A 353 -9.54 16.09 -9.18
CA GLU A 353 -8.64 17.25 -9.29
C GLU A 353 -8.82 18.04 -10.59
N LEU A 354 -9.27 17.39 -11.67
CA LEU A 354 -9.65 18.05 -12.92
C LEU A 354 -11.06 18.66 -12.89
N GLY A 355 -11.80 18.52 -11.78
CA GLY A 355 -13.17 19.01 -11.64
C GLY A 355 -14.23 18.15 -12.34
N ASN A 356 -13.88 16.94 -12.78
CA ASN A 356 -14.81 15.98 -13.37
C ASN A 356 -15.34 15.02 -12.30
N THR A 357 -16.19 15.54 -11.42
CA THR A 357 -16.75 14.79 -10.29
C THR A 357 -17.54 13.55 -10.75
N ALA A 358 -18.23 13.61 -11.88
CA ALA A 358 -18.99 12.47 -12.41
C ALA A 358 -18.08 11.26 -12.68
N LYS A 359 -16.97 11.47 -13.39
CA LYS A 359 -15.97 10.40 -13.61
C LYS A 359 -15.22 10.03 -12.32
N ALA A 360 -15.01 10.98 -11.42
CA ALA A 360 -14.41 10.68 -10.12
C ALA A 360 -15.25 9.68 -9.32
N LEU A 361 -16.54 9.96 -9.17
CA LEU A 361 -17.50 9.08 -8.48
C LEU A 361 -17.67 7.74 -9.19
N GLN A 362 -17.71 7.74 -10.52
CA GLN A 362 -17.77 6.50 -11.31
C GLN A 362 -16.62 5.56 -10.94
N ASN A 363 -15.38 6.06 -10.86
CA ASN A 363 -14.23 5.23 -10.56
C ASN A 363 -14.10 4.90 -9.06
N LEU A 364 -14.45 5.84 -8.18
CA LEU A 364 -14.45 5.60 -6.72
C LEU A 364 -15.43 4.48 -6.35
N ASN A 365 -16.65 4.54 -6.89
CA ASN A 365 -17.71 3.61 -6.54
C ASN A 365 -17.47 2.19 -7.07
N ILE A 366 -16.62 2.00 -8.10
CA ILE A 366 -16.19 0.65 -8.52
C ILE A 366 -15.52 -0.09 -7.35
N VAL A 367 -14.65 0.58 -6.60
CA VAL A 367 -13.94 -0.02 -5.46
C VAL A 367 -14.83 -0.03 -4.21
N HIS A 368 -15.54 1.07 -3.97
CA HIS A 368 -16.38 1.22 -2.78
C HIS A 368 -17.57 0.25 -2.78
N ASN A 369 -18.26 0.06 -3.91
CA ASN A 369 -19.34 -0.92 -4.00
C ASN A 369 -18.82 -2.37 -3.96
N ARG A 370 -17.64 -2.65 -4.54
CA ARG A 370 -16.98 -3.98 -4.40
C ARG A 370 -16.79 -4.32 -2.94
N ALA A 371 -16.45 -3.34 -2.11
CA ALA A 371 -16.29 -3.50 -0.67
C ALA A 371 -17.59 -3.70 0.11
N GLY A 372 -18.74 -3.76 -0.56
CA GLY A 372 -20.04 -4.00 0.07
C GLY A 372 -20.63 -2.73 0.68
N LEU A 373 -20.20 -1.55 0.24
CA LEU A 373 -20.65 -0.26 0.75
C LEU A 373 -21.56 0.47 -0.25
N PRO A 374 -22.53 1.28 0.23
CA PRO A 374 -23.40 2.07 -0.64
C PRO A 374 -22.60 3.14 -1.39
N SER A 375 -23.04 3.48 -2.61
CA SER A 375 -22.35 4.49 -3.43
C SER A 375 -22.20 5.83 -2.71
N ILE A 376 -21.00 6.40 -2.84
CA ILE A 376 -20.72 7.77 -2.45
C ILE A 376 -21.38 8.70 -3.47
N THR A 377 -22.02 9.76 -2.96
CA THR A 377 -22.73 10.78 -3.76
C THR A 377 -22.23 12.21 -3.53
N GLU A 378 -21.22 12.41 -2.69
CA GLU A 378 -20.62 13.74 -2.45
C GLU A 378 -19.93 14.25 -3.72
N THR A 379 -20.20 15.51 -4.08
CA THR A 379 -19.76 16.11 -5.33
C THR A 379 -18.85 17.32 -5.15
N GLU A 380 -18.77 17.87 -3.94
CA GLU A 380 -17.86 18.96 -3.62
C GLU A 380 -16.43 18.43 -3.62
N GLN A 381 -15.59 19.02 -4.46
CA GLN A 381 -14.25 18.52 -4.79
C GLN A 381 -13.38 18.29 -3.55
N SER A 382 -13.43 19.20 -2.56
CA SER A 382 -12.60 19.12 -1.37
C SER A 382 -13.02 17.99 -0.41
N ARG A 383 -14.32 17.74 -0.26
CA ARG A 383 -14.87 16.63 0.51
C ARG A 383 -14.70 15.31 -0.21
N LEU A 384 -14.97 15.27 -1.52
CA LEU A 384 -14.76 14.08 -2.35
C LEU A 384 -13.28 13.66 -2.35
N ARG A 385 -12.34 14.61 -2.39
CA ARG A 385 -10.90 14.35 -2.23
C ARG A 385 -10.60 13.58 -0.93
N LEU A 386 -11.19 14.00 0.20
CA LEU A 386 -10.98 13.34 1.48
C LEU A 386 -11.59 11.93 1.51
N LEU A 387 -12.74 11.73 0.87
CA LEU A 387 -13.36 10.40 0.72
C LEU A 387 -12.51 9.47 -0.16
N ILE A 388 -11.97 9.97 -1.27
CA ILE A 388 -11.03 9.21 -2.12
C ILE A 388 -9.78 8.83 -1.34
N GLN A 389 -9.19 9.76 -0.59
CA GLN A 389 -8.02 9.48 0.25
C GLN A 389 -8.32 8.48 1.37
N ARG A 390 -9.52 8.52 1.95
CA ARG A 390 -10.01 7.54 2.93
C ARG A 390 -10.12 6.17 2.28
N GLU A 391 -10.76 6.07 1.11
CA GLU A 391 -10.91 4.83 0.36
C GLU A 391 -9.55 4.21 0.01
N TRP A 392 -8.59 5.01 -0.48
CA TRP A 392 -7.21 4.59 -0.70
C TRP A 392 -6.57 3.96 0.54
N SER A 393 -6.82 4.56 1.70
CA SER A 393 -6.18 4.14 2.95
C SER A 393 -6.70 2.78 3.38
N ILE A 394 -8.02 2.59 3.32
CA ILE A 394 -8.68 1.34 3.66
C ILE A 394 -8.28 0.26 2.66
N GLU A 395 -8.46 0.54 1.37
CA GLU A 395 -8.26 -0.42 0.29
C GLU A 395 -6.84 -1.00 0.32
N PHE A 396 -5.83 -0.15 0.53
CA PHE A 396 -4.41 -0.52 0.56
C PHE A 396 -3.80 -0.62 1.95
N TYR A 397 -4.62 -0.82 3.00
CA TYR A 397 -4.11 -1.11 4.34
C TYR A 397 -3.06 -2.23 4.26
N LYS A 398 -1.91 -2.07 4.93
CA LYS A 398 -0.80 -3.05 4.93
C LYS A 398 -0.17 -3.39 3.57
N GLU A 399 -0.43 -2.63 2.51
CA GLU A 399 0.17 -2.85 1.17
C GLU A 399 1.37 -1.91 0.87
N ASN A 400 1.99 -1.32 1.91
CA ASN A 400 3.16 -0.42 1.79
C ASN A 400 2.88 0.85 0.93
N ARG A 401 1.69 1.44 1.11
CA ARG A 401 1.17 2.57 0.32
C ARG A 401 1.03 3.87 1.13
N ARG A 402 0.30 3.79 2.24
CA ARG A 402 -0.12 4.92 3.09
C ARG A 402 0.99 5.93 3.39
N TYR A 403 2.17 5.44 3.75
CA TYR A 403 3.31 6.30 4.09
C TYR A 403 3.68 7.25 2.94
N PHE A 404 3.75 6.73 1.70
CA PHE A 404 4.06 7.55 0.54
C PHE A 404 2.87 8.38 0.08
N ASP A 405 1.67 7.81 0.06
CA ASP A 405 0.46 8.49 -0.44
C ASP A 405 0.15 9.74 0.38
N VAL A 406 0.14 9.64 1.71
CA VAL A 406 -0.14 10.79 2.61
C VAL A 406 0.89 11.91 2.44
N LYS A 407 2.18 11.54 2.32
CA LYS A 407 3.25 12.50 2.07
C LYS A 407 3.02 13.24 0.74
N HIS A 408 2.63 12.52 -0.30
CA HIS A 408 2.42 13.11 -1.63
C HIS A 408 1.14 13.93 -1.74
N TRP A 409 0.11 13.58 -0.97
CA TRP A 409 -1.09 14.40 -0.82
C TRP A 409 -0.84 15.72 -0.08
N LYS A 410 0.29 15.87 0.63
CA LYS A 410 0.58 17.00 1.54
C LYS A 410 -0.61 17.31 2.45
N ARG A 411 -1.19 16.28 3.07
CA ARG A 411 -2.34 16.47 3.97
C ARG A 411 -1.99 17.44 5.11
N SER A 412 -2.93 18.32 5.45
CA SER A 412 -2.77 19.29 6.53
C SER A 412 -2.75 18.63 7.92
N ASP A 413 -3.37 17.45 8.05
CA ASP A 413 -3.46 16.67 9.29
C ASP A 413 -2.37 15.59 9.41
N ILE A 414 -1.33 15.62 8.56
CA ILE A 414 -0.27 14.60 8.54
C ILE A 414 0.42 14.41 9.90
N ALA A 415 0.50 15.48 10.70
CA ALA A 415 1.09 15.51 12.04
C ALA A 415 0.07 15.31 13.18
N SER A 416 -1.17 14.93 12.85
CA SER A 416 -2.28 14.82 13.79
C SER A 416 -2.86 13.39 13.81
N GLY A 417 -2.00 12.42 14.13
CA GLY A 417 -2.38 11.02 14.24
C GLY A 417 -2.43 10.28 12.90
N VAL A 418 -1.77 10.81 11.87
CA VAL A 418 -1.68 10.17 10.54
C VAL A 418 -0.30 9.56 10.28
N ILE A 419 0.76 10.36 10.33
CA ILE A 419 2.16 9.90 10.33
C ILE A 419 2.87 10.36 11.60
N GLY A 420 2.64 11.61 12.03
CA GLY A 420 3.06 12.11 13.33
C GLY A 420 1.89 12.49 14.22
N GLY A 421 2.21 12.94 15.42
CA GLY A 421 1.23 13.33 16.44
C GLY A 421 0.74 12.15 17.27
N GLN A 422 -0.24 12.41 18.13
CA GLN A 422 -0.69 11.41 19.09
C GLN A 422 -1.39 10.23 18.41
N TYR A 423 -0.86 9.03 18.63
CA TYR A 423 -1.50 7.76 18.33
C TYR A 423 -2.26 7.25 19.54
N GLU A 424 -3.39 6.64 19.27
CA GLU A 424 -4.36 6.13 20.23
C GLU A 424 -4.53 4.62 20.04
N GLU A 425 -4.77 3.90 21.13
CA GLU A 425 -5.15 2.49 21.09
C GLU A 425 -6.07 2.13 22.26
N PHE A 426 -6.85 1.06 22.09
CA PHE A 426 -7.70 0.50 23.12
C PHE A 426 -6.89 -0.25 24.17
N ARG A 427 -7.32 -0.11 25.42
CA ARG A 427 -6.83 -0.92 26.55
C ARG A 427 -8.00 -1.62 27.21
N PHE A 428 -7.84 -2.93 27.38
CA PHE A 428 -8.89 -3.78 27.94
C PHE A 428 -8.65 -4.05 29.42
N THR A 429 -9.71 -4.00 30.21
CA THR A 429 -9.70 -4.32 31.64
C THR A 429 -10.26 -5.72 31.85
N PHE A 430 -9.58 -6.53 32.67
CA PHE A 430 -9.96 -7.89 33.00
C PHE A 430 -10.51 -7.99 34.43
N ALA A 431 -11.28 -9.04 34.71
CA ALA A 431 -11.65 -9.40 36.07
C ALA A 431 -10.41 -9.68 36.95
N PRO A 432 -10.48 -9.47 38.28
CA PRO A 432 -9.35 -9.69 39.18
C PRO A 432 -8.71 -11.08 39.02
N GLY A 433 -7.39 -11.12 38.86
CA GLY A 433 -6.63 -12.36 38.68
C GLY A 433 -6.75 -13.00 37.28
N LYS A 434 -7.42 -12.34 36.33
CA LYS A 434 -7.56 -12.80 34.94
C LYS A 434 -6.71 -11.96 33.99
N SER A 435 -6.24 -12.58 32.91
CA SER A 435 -5.41 -11.91 31.90
C SER A 435 -5.43 -12.57 30.52
N ASN A 436 -6.22 -13.64 30.32
CA ASN A 436 -6.24 -14.36 29.05
C ASN A 436 -7.29 -13.72 28.13
N PRO A 437 -6.90 -13.04 27.04
CA PRO A 437 -7.85 -12.40 26.16
C PRO A 437 -8.72 -13.39 25.36
N ALA A 438 -8.37 -14.69 25.34
CA ALA A 438 -9.19 -15.71 24.68
C ALA A 438 -10.45 -16.07 25.49
N ILE A 439 -10.46 -15.77 26.80
CA ILE A 439 -11.61 -15.96 27.68
C ILE A 439 -12.38 -14.65 27.73
N THR A 440 -13.25 -14.43 26.75
CA THR A 440 -13.95 -13.15 26.59
C THR A 440 -14.85 -12.77 27.77
N SER A 441 -15.34 -13.77 28.52
CA SER A 441 -16.09 -13.54 29.78
C SER A 441 -15.25 -12.92 30.89
N ASP A 442 -13.92 -13.01 30.80
CA ASP A 442 -13.00 -12.38 31.76
C ASP A 442 -12.69 -10.91 31.39
N ILE A 443 -13.07 -10.45 30.19
CA ILE A 443 -12.86 -9.07 29.74
C ILE A 443 -14.07 -8.24 30.15
N LEU A 444 -13.85 -7.23 30.99
CA LEU A 444 -14.91 -6.40 31.55
C LEU A 444 -15.24 -5.21 30.64
N SER A 445 -14.21 -4.46 30.26
CA SER A 445 -14.37 -3.16 29.61
C SER A 445 -13.15 -2.79 28.77
N TYR A 446 -13.27 -1.71 28.01
CA TYR A 446 -12.19 -1.12 27.26
C TYR A 446 -12.26 0.42 27.33
N THR A 447 -11.11 1.06 27.28
CA THR A 447 -10.94 2.52 27.15
C THR A 447 -10.04 2.81 25.96
N ASN A 448 -10.11 4.03 25.44
CA ASN A 448 -9.13 4.50 24.48
C ASN A 448 -8.05 5.33 25.18
N ASN A 449 -6.79 5.07 24.83
CA ASN A 449 -5.63 5.60 25.54
C ASN A 449 -4.56 6.12 24.56
N ASN A 450 -3.87 7.17 24.98
CA ASN A 450 -2.64 7.61 24.32
C ASN A 450 -1.57 6.51 24.41
N THR A 451 -0.88 6.24 23.30
CA THR A 451 0.20 5.25 23.24
C THR A 451 1.54 5.85 22.85
N LEU A 452 1.70 6.26 21.59
CA LEU A 452 2.92 6.83 21.03
C LEU A 452 2.59 8.19 20.42
N SER A 453 3.55 9.10 20.41
CA SER A 453 3.41 10.37 19.69
C SER A 453 4.60 10.54 18.74
N PRO A 454 4.55 9.96 17.52
CA PRO A 454 5.67 10.08 16.59
C PRO A 454 5.88 11.52 16.15
N TYR A 455 7.15 11.87 15.96
CA TYR A 455 7.53 13.19 15.49
C TYR A 455 7.31 13.32 13.98
N TRP A 456 6.79 14.48 13.54
CA TRP A 456 6.70 14.85 12.14
C TRP A 456 7.38 16.21 11.89
N ASN A 457 8.10 16.31 10.78
CA ASN A 457 8.71 17.55 10.29
C ASN A 457 8.60 17.63 8.77
N ALA A 458 8.48 18.84 8.23
CA ALA A 458 8.43 19.06 6.78
C ALA A 458 9.60 18.43 6.02
N LYS A 459 10.81 18.32 6.60
CA LYS A 459 11.93 17.64 5.93
C LYS A 459 11.63 16.18 5.58
N MET A 460 10.75 15.55 6.34
CA MET A 460 10.34 14.16 6.16
C MET A 460 9.39 13.93 4.99
N TYR A 461 9.04 14.96 4.19
CA TYR A 461 8.28 14.76 2.95
C TYR A 461 9.04 13.95 1.90
N LEU A 462 10.37 14.07 1.83
CA LEU A 462 11.23 13.16 1.06
C LEU A 462 12.27 12.56 1.99
N GLU A 463 12.73 11.36 1.65
CA GLU A 463 13.74 10.66 2.43
C GLU A 463 15.12 11.34 2.28
N PRO A 464 15.99 11.25 3.29
CA PRO A 464 17.37 11.65 3.15
C PRO A 464 18.08 10.70 2.18
N ILE A 465 18.91 11.27 1.30
CA ILE A 465 19.88 10.48 0.54
C ILE A 465 20.89 9.90 1.54
N PRO A 466 21.29 8.62 1.41
CA PRO A 466 22.24 8.00 2.33
C PRO A 466 23.50 8.84 2.52
N LEU A 467 23.92 9.04 3.77
CA LEU A 467 25.07 9.90 4.10
C LEU A 467 26.36 9.44 3.40
N SER A 468 26.54 8.12 3.21
CA SER A 468 27.65 7.56 2.45
C SER A 468 27.70 8.02 0.99
N GLU A 469 26.54 8.29 0.37
CA GLU A 469 26.46 8.83 -0.99
C GLU A 469 26.72 10.33 -1.02
N ILE A 470 26.21 11.09 -0.05
CA ILE A 470 26.49 12.53 0.10
C ILE A 470 27.98 12.78 0.35
N ASN A 471 28.64 11.95 1.16
CA ASN A 471 30.06 12.06 1.49
C ASN A 471 30.99 11.87 0.29
N LYS A 472 30.49 11.33 -0.84
CA LYS A 472 31.22 11.31 -2.12
C LYS A 472 31.32 12.71 -2.76
N ARG A 473 30.58 13.69 -2.23
CA ARG A 473 30.56 15.11 -2.66
C ARG A 473 30.07 15.36 -4.08
N ILE A 474 29.30 14.42 -4.63
CA ILE A 474 28.67 14.53 -5.96
C ILE A 474 27.21 14.97 -5.84
N LEU A 475 26.52 14.50 -4.78
CA LEU A 475 25.08 14.68 -4.63
C LEU A 475 24.74 15.78 -3.63
N VAL A 476 23.67 16.51 -3.91
CA VAL A 476 23.06 17.49 -2.99
C VAL A 476 21.99 16.78 -2.16
N GLN A 477 22.05 16.95 -0.83
CA GLN A 477 21.09 16.38 0.11
C GLN A 477 19.70 17.03 -0.04
N ASN A 478 18.63 16.30 0.33
CA ASN A 478 17.29 16.87 0.48
C ASN A 478 17.24 17.87 1.65
N PRO A 479 16.40 18.91 1.58
CA PRO A 479 16.44 20.02 2.54
C PRO A 479 16.10 19.56 3.98
N GLY A 480 16.91 20.02 4.95
CA GLY A 480 16.71 19.79 6.39
C GLY A 480 17.46 18.58 6.99
N TYR A 481 18.23 17.84 6.19
CA TYR A 481 19.03 16.69 6.62
C TYR A 481 20.53 16.95 6.69
#